data_AF-A0A7S0GH21-F1
#
_entry.id   AF-A0A7S0GH21-F1
#
_cell.length_a   1.000
_cell.length_b   1.000
_cell.length_c   1.000
_cell.angle_alpha   90.00
_cell.angle_beta   90.00
_cell.angle_gamma   90.00
#
_symmetry.space_group_name_H-M   'P 1'
#
loop_
_entity.id
_entity.type
_entity.pdbx_description
1 polymer ?
#
loop_
_entity_poly.entity_id
_entity_poly.type
_entity_poly.pdbx_seq_one_letter_code
_entity_poly.pdbx_strand_id
1 'polypeptide(L)'
;YGGKWNNLKKCSLLKSNIYDDWRSDAVIDVLHLDLENVQQCLDEFIESDFGKQMFGCHELPSSYGITGSLGLIEIVGPEVVLVLDGKFWHRRETVLGHAALYLNARIPEINSVCVSDMEELKDFREIIDEYTGEVLFLEDKRASDFNGDRYTMEYQGIDPDRRGPFPAGVGGLRPGGSMINPA
;
A
#
# COMPACT_ATOMS: atom_id res chain seq x y z
N TYR A 1 -5.57 -12.06 -48.98
CA TYR A 1 -6.32 -12.95 -48.07
C TYR A 1 -5.59 -13.00 -46.74
N GLY A 2 -6.26 -12.55 -45.65
CA GLY A 2 -5.83 -12.67 -44.25
C GLY A 2 -4.74 -11.68 -43.83
N GLY A 3 -4.81 -10.94 -42.72
CA GLY A 3 -5.79 -10.82 -41.65
C GLY A 3 -5.30 -9.67 -40.71
N LYS A 4 -6.24 -9.03 -40.01
CA LYS A 4 -6.02 -8.02 -38.95
C LYS A 4 -5.13 -8.59 -37.83
N TRP A 5 -4.57 -7.76 -36.93
CA TRP A 5 -4.73 -7.83 -35.45
C TRP A 5 -3.85 -6.75 -34.76
N ASN A 6 -4.53 -5.70 -34.29
CA ASN A 6 -4.34 -4.93 -33.05
C ASN A 6 -2.92 -4.76 -32.47
N ASN A 7 -2.37 -3.55 -32.63
CA ASN A 7 -1.38 -2.97 -31.70
C ASN A 7 -2.05 -2.62 -30.36
N LEU A 8 -2.29 -3.63 -29.52
CA LEU A 8 -2.42 -3.42 -28.08
C LEU A 8 -1.03 -3.07 -27.58
N LYS A 9 -0.82 -1.81 -27.20
CA LYS A 9 0.31 -1.39 -26.38
C LYS A 9 0.24 -2.22 -25.09
N LYS A 10 0.96 -3.34 -25.06
CA LYS A 10 1.29 -4.03 -23.80
C LYS A 10 2.08 -3.01 -23.00
N CYS A 11 1.45 -2.44 -22.00
CA CYS A 11 2.11 -1.65 -20.97
C CYS A 11 3.05 -2.62 -20.25
N SER A 12 4.29 -2.73 -20.73
CA SER A 12 5.33 -3.50 -20.08
C SER A 12 5.73 -2.74 -18.83
N LEU A 13 5.05 -3.05 -17.72
CA LEU A 13 5.52 -2.66 -16.40
C LEU A 13 6.93 -3.24 -16.22
N LEU A 14 7.90 -2.34 -16.07
CA LEU A 14 9.28 -2.64 -15.76
C LEU A 14 9.33 -3.58 -14.55
N LYS A 15 9.72 -4.83 -14.81
CA LYS A 15 10.08 -5.84 -13.81
C LYS A 15 11.41 -5.43 -13.17
N SER A 16 11.34 -4.55 -12.20
CA SER A 16 12.30 -4.43 -11.09
C SER A 16 11.73 -3.38 -10.16
N ASN A 17 10.81 -3.80 -9.30
CA ASN A 17 10.36 -2.96 -8.20
C ASN A 17 11.03 -3.50 -6.94
N ILE A 18 11.34 -2.61 -6.01
CA ILE A 18 11.89 -2.86 -4.66
C ILE A 18 11.17 -3.96 -3.85
N TYR A 19 10.05 -4.48 -4.37
CA TYR A 19 9.34 -5.69 -3.94
C TYR A 19 10.01 -7.02 -4.34
N ASP A 20 11.16 -7.02 -5.01
CA ASP A 20 11.94 -8.24 -5.23
C ASP A 20 12.72 -8.68 -3.97
N ASP A 21 12.89 -7.81 -2.96
CA ASP A 21 13.68 -8.12 -1.76
C ASP A 21 12.97 -9.03 -0.74
N TRP A 22 11.65 -9.19 -0.85
CA TRP A 22 10.90 -10.23 -0.12
C TRP A 22 10.73 -11.53 -0.95
N ARG A 23 10.98 -11.45 -2.27
CA ARG A 23 10.95 -12.59 -3.20
C ARG A 23 12.29 -13.30 -3.32
N SER A 24 13.38 -12.73 -2.79
CA SER A 24 14.73 -13.12 -3.18
C SER A 24 15.25 -14.40 -2.54
N ASP A 25 14.59 -15.01 -1.54
CA ASP A 25 15.07 -16.29 -0.99
C ASP A 25 14.01 -17.24 -0.38
N ALA A 26 12.73 -16.86 -0.30
CA ALA A 26 11.70 -17.72 0.28
C ALA A 26 10.88 -18.45 -0.79
N VAL A 27 10.81 -19.78 -0.71
CA VAL A 27 9.74 -20.54 -1.37
C VAL A 27 8.42 -20.03 -0.80
N ILE A 28 7.68 -19.27 -1.60
CA ILE A 28 6.37 -18.78 -1.19
C ILE A 28 5.41 -19.94 -1.38
N ASP A 29 4.89 -20.48 -0.27
CA ASP A 29 3.84 -21.48 -0.34
C ASP A 29 2.64 -20.88 -1.06
N VAL A 30 2.26 -21.52 -2.16
CA VAL A 30 1.07 -21.18 -2.96
C VAL A 30 -0.13 -21.74 -2.22
N LEU A 31 -1.02 -20.85 -1.82
CA LEU A 31 -2.27 -21.18 -1.12
C LEU A 31 -3.44 -21.13 -2.09
N HIS A 32 -4.49 -21.90 -1.78
CA HIS A 32 -5.75 -21.85 -2.51
C HIS A 32 -6.63 -20.69 -2.05
N LEU A 33 -7.52 -20.23 -2.92
CA LEU A 33 -8.45 -19.16 -2.60
C LEU A 33 -9.54 -19.65 -1.64
N ASP A 34 -9.24 -19.52 -0.34
CA ASP A 34 -10.18 -19.76 0.76
C ASP A 34 -10.17 -18.56 1.71
N LEU A 35 -11.28 -18.37 2.43
CA LEU A 35 -11.43 -17.27 3.38
C LEU A 35 -10.34 -17.28 4.46
N GLU A 36 -10.07 -18.46 5.04
CA GLU A 36 -9.05 -18.63 6.08
C GLU A 36 -7.64 -18.31 5.54
N ASN A 37 -7.32 -18.75 4.32
CA ASN A 37 -6.01 -18.51 3.71
C ASN A 37 -5.81 -17.02 3.39
N VAL A 38 -6.85 -16.34 2.89
CA VAL A 38 -6.80 -14.90 2.62
C VAL A 38 -6.62 -14.14 3.93
N GLN A 39 -7.36 -14.49 4.98
CA GLN A 39 -7.23 -13.86 6.29
C GLN A 39 -5.83 -14.05 6.87
N GLN A 40 -5.30 -15.28 6.83
CA GLN A 40 -3.92 -15.54 7.27
C GLN A 40 -2.91 -14.72 6.48
N CYS A 41 -3.06 -14.61 5.16
CA CYS A 41 -2.17 -13.79 4.34
C CYS A 41 -2.24 -12.30 4.73
N LEU A 42 -3.44 -11.79 5.05
CA LEU A 42 -3.60 -10.41 5.51
C LEU A 42 -2.94 -10.19 6.87
N ASP A 43 -3.09 -11.12 7.81
CA ASP A 43 -2.45 -11.05 9.12
C ASP A 43 -0.91 -11.06 9.00
N GLU A 44 -0.37 -11.98 8.19
CA GLU A 44 1.08 -12.02 7.87
C GLU A 44 1.55 -10.73 7.19
N PHE A 45 0.74 -10.15 6.30
CA PHE A 45 1.04 -8.86 5.67
C PHE A 45 1.07 -7.72 6.69
N ILE A 46 0.15 -7.70 7.65
CA ILE A 46 0.09 -6.70 8.72
C ILE A 46 1.31 -6.84 9.66
N GLU A 47 1.76 -8.07 9.92
CA GLU A 47 2.94 -8.36 10.74
C GLU A 47 4.27 -8.18 10.01
N SER A 48 4.25 -8.10 8.69
CA SER A 48 5.44 -7.88 7.87
C SER A 48 6.13 -6.55 8.21
N ASP A 49 7.42 -6.42 7.86
CA ASP A 49 8.16 -5.17 8.07
C ASP A 49 7.58 -3.96 7.31
N PHE A 50 6.73 -4.23 6.31
CA PHE A 50 5.96 -3.22 5.61
C PHE A 50 4.68 -2.86 6.37
N GLY A 51 3.93 -3.87 6.83
CA GLY A 51 2.74 -3.68 7.66
C GLY A 51 3.05 -2.92 8.96
N LYS A 52 4.24 -3.17 9.55
CA LYS A 52 4.80 -2.42 10.69
C LYS A 52 4.96 -0.93 10.47
N GLN A 53 5.04 -0.47 9.22
CA GLN A 53 5.16 0.95 8.89
C GLN A 53 3.82 1.58 8.52
N MET A 54 2.85 0.76 8.08
CA MET A 54 1.58 1.21 7.54
C MET A 54 0.40 1.13 8.50
N PHE A 55 0.39 0.13 9.38
CA PHE A 55 -0.77 -0.19 10.22
C PHE A 55 -0.57 0.27 11.67
N GLY A 56 -1.65 0.75 12.27
CA GLY A 56 -1.65 1.25 13.65
C GLY A 56 -1.61 0.19 14.74
N CYS A 57 -1.53 -1.09 14.36
CA CYS A 57 -1.44 -2.20 15.31
C CYS A 57 -0.06 -2.31 16.00
N HIS A 58 0.97 -1.64 15.47
CA HIS A 58 2.32 -1.64 16.01
C HIS A 58 2.58 -0.39 16.86
N GLU A 59 3.34 -0.53 17.96
CA GLU A 59 3.56 0.53 18.96
C GLU A 59 4.12 1.82 18.34
N LEU A 60 5.06 1.71 17.39
CA LEU A 60 5.67 2.85 16.72
C LEU A 60 4.62 3.63 15.89
N PRO A 61 3.98 3.08 14.85
CA PRO A 61 2.91 3.77 14.12
C PRO A 61 1.79 4.34 15.00
N SER A 62 1.33 3.54 15.98
CA SER A 62 0.24 3.92 16.89
C SER A 62 0.58 5.19 17.68
N SER A 63 1.81 5.30 18.18
CA SER A 63 2.28 6.47 18.93
C SER A 63 2.27 7.78 18.12
N TYR A 64 2.18 7.70 16.79
CA TYR A 64 2.17 8.85 15.88
C TYR A 64 0.84 9.06 15.16
N GLY A 65 -0.23 8.43 15.65
CA GLY A 65 -1.59 8.62 15.12
C GLY A 65 -1.86 7.88 13.81
N ILE A 66 -0.99 6.93 13.43
CA ILE A 66 -1.33 5.93 12.42
C ILE A 66 -2.24 4.92 13.11
N THR A 67 -3.51 4.89 12.71
CA THR A 67 -4.53 3.98 13.23
C THR A 67 -5.11 3.08 12.15
N GLY A 68 -4.49 3.09 10.96
CA GLY A 68 -4.91 2.34 9.80
C GLY A 68 -5.05 0.85 10.09
N SER A 69 -6.14 0.24 9.63
CA SER A 69 -6.40 -1.19 9.68
C SER A 69 -6.96 -1.69 8.35
N LEU A 70 -6.67 -2.95 8.03
CA LEU A 70 -7.13 -3.63 6.83
C LEU A 70 -7.94 -4.85 7.26
N GLY A 71 -9.16 -4.99 6.74
CA GLY A 71 -10.03 -6.13 7.01
C GLY A 71 -10.48 -6.81 5.73
N LEU A 72 -10.81 -8.09 5.84
CA LEU A 72 -11.51 -8.85 4.80
C LEU A 72 -13.02 -8.73 5.01
N ILE A 73 -13.77 -8.40 3.96
CA ILE A 73 -15.25 -8.39 4.01
C ILE A 73 -15.78 -9.70 3.47
N GLU A 74 -15.50 -9.98 2.19
CA GLU A 74 -16.01 -11.14 1.49
C GLU A 74 -15.13 -11.51 0.29
N ILE A 75 -15.34 -12.73 -0.21
CA ILE A 75 -14.70 -13.24 -1.42
C ILE A 75 -15.82 -13.55 -2.41
N VAL A 76 -15.80 -12.89 -3.56
CA VAL A 76 -16.79 -13.05 -4.64
C VAL A 76 -16.11 -13.67 -5.84
N GLY A 77 -16.11 -15.01 -5.91
CA GLY A 77 -15.40 -15.73 -6.95
C GLY A 77 -13.89 -15.44 -6.89
N PRO A 78 -13.25 -14.95 -7.96
CA PRO A 78 -11.83 -14.59 -7.96
C PRO A 78 -11.56 -13.15 -7.47
N GLU A 79 -12.55 -12.47 -6.91
CA GLU A 79 -12.45 -11.10 -6.39
C GLU A 79 -12.46 -11.10 -4.86
N VAL A 80 -11.52 -10.36 -4.26
CA VAL A 80 -11.43 -10.18 -2.81
C VAL A 80 -11.85 -8.76 -2.46
N VAL A 81 -12.84 -8.63 -1.59
CA VAL A 81 -13.33 -7.34 -1.11
C VAL A 81 -12.74 -7.05 0.27
N LEU A 82 -11.97 -5.97 0.35
CA LEU A 82 -11.32 -5.52 1.58
C LEU A 82 -12.00 -4.25 2.11
N VAL A 83 -11.84 -3.99 3.40
CA VAL A 83 -12.19 -2.73 4.04
C VAL A 83 -10.92 -2.05 4.54
N LEU A 84 -10.80 -0.76 4.28
CA LEU A 84 -9.75 0.07 4.85
C LEU A 84 -10.39 0.97 5.90
N ASP A 85 -9.86 0.99 7.12
CA ASP A 85 -10.32 1.91 8.17
C ASP A 85 -9.15 2.61 8.88
N GLY A 86 -9.45 3.69 9.60
CA GLY A 86 -8.47 4.45 10.37
C GLY A 86 -7.61 5.39 9.51
N LYS A 87 -6.49 5.84 10.08
CA LYS A 87 -5.60 6.81 9.45
C LYS A 87 -4.29 6.18 8.98
N PHE A 88 -3.96 6.40 7.71
CA PHE A 88 -2.74 5.90 7.10
C PHE A 88 -1.75 7.04 6.83
N TRP A 89 -0.45 6.78 6.99
CA TRP A 89 0.57 7.73 6.55
C TRP A 89 0.73 7.71 5.03
N HIS A 90 0.63 6.51 4.46
CA HIS A 90 0.61 6.26 3.02
C HIS A 90 -0.74 6.60 2.41
N ARG A 91 -0.76 6.78 1.09
CA ARG A 91 -2.04 6.90 0.36
C ARG A 91 -2.81 5.59 0.47
N ARG A 92 -4.12 5.68 0.66
CA ARG A 92 -4.98 4.47 0.82
C ARG A 92 -4.96 3.58 -0.42
N GLU A 93 -4.88 4.19 -1.61
CA GLU A 93 -4.66 3.49 -2.88
C GLU A 93 -3.39 2.64 -2.89
N THR A 94 -2.31 3.19 -2.34
CA THR A 94 -1.02 2.51 -2.27
C THR A 94 -1.11 1.34 -1.30
N VAL A 95 -1.69 1.54 -0.11
CA VAL A 95 -1.94 0.46 0.87
C VAL A 95 -2.72 -0.70 0.23
N LEU A 96 -3.81 -0.40 -0.50
CA LEU A 96 -4.57 -1.42 -1.24
C LEU A 96 -3.71 -2.11 -2.30
N GLY A 97 -2.93 -1.35 -3.08
CA GLY A 97 -2.05 -1.89 -4.10
C GLY A 97 -1.00 -2.86 -3.55
N HIS A 98 -0.46 -2.57 -2.36
CA HIS A 98 0.46 -3.49 -1.67
C HIS A 98 -0.23 -4.75 -1.16
N ALA A 99 -1.41 -4.61 -0.55
CA ALA A 99 -2.20 -5.77 -0.14
C ALA A 99 -2.53 -6.66 -1.35
N ALA A 100 -2.92 -6.05 -2.48
CA ALA A 100 -3.20 -6.77 -3.72
C ALA A 100 -1.96 -7.49 -4.27
N LEU A 101 -0.79 -6.84 -4.23
CA LEU A 101 0.47 -7.45 -4.66
C LEU A 101 0.88 -8.62 -3.76
N TYR A 102 0.68 -8.50 -2.44
CA TYR A 102 0.98 -9.55 -1.47
C TYR A 102 0.05 -10.75 -1.68
N LEU A 103 -1.26 -10.51 -1.73
CA LEU A 103 -2.28 -11.54 -1.96
C LEU A 103 -2.06 -12.27 -3.29
N ASN A 104 -1.85 -11.56 -4.40
CA ASN A 104 -1.61 -12.18 -5.70
C ASN A 104 -0.37 -13.07 -5.73
N ALA A 105 0.62 -12.78 -4.89
CA ALA A 105 1.85 -13.53 -4.86
C ALA A 105 1.75 -14.81 -4.01
N ARG A 106 0.86 -14.84 -3.00
CA ARG A 106 0.53 -16.03 -2.20
C ARG A 106 -0.57 -16.87 -2.82
N ILE A 107 -1.56 -16.22 -3.44
CA ILE A 107 -2.78 -16.81 -4.00
C ILE A 107 -2.96 -16.28 -5.43
N PRO A 108 -2.32 -16.90 -6.43
CA PRO A 108 -2.40 -16.46 -7.83
C PRO A 108 -3.77 -16.69 -8.48
N GLU A 109 -4.70 -17.34 -7.78
CA GLU A 109 -6.10 -17.51 -8.21
C GLU A 109 -6.91 -16.21 -8.12
N ILE A 110 -6.44 -15.24 -7.33
CA ILE A 110 -7.07 -13.92 -7.20
C ILE A 110 -6.86 -13.15 -8.50
N ASN A 111 -7.93 -12.59 -9.05
CA ASN A 111 -7.89 -11.76 -10.25
C ASN A 111 -7.93 -10.27 -9.93
N SER A 112 -8.73 -9.88 -8.92
CA SER A 112 -8.87 -8.48 -8.51
C SER A 112 -9.03 -8.37 -7.00
N VAL A 113 -8.48 -7.29 -6.44
CA VAL A 113 -8.67 -6.90 -5.04
C VAL A 113 -9.28 -5.51 -5.04
N CYS A 114 -10.46 -5.40 -4.43
CA CYS A 114 -11.29 -4.20 -4.45
C CYS A 114 -11.64 -3.79 -3.02
N VAL A 115 -12.09 -2.54 -2.87
CA VAL A 115 -12.72 -2.07 -1.63
C VAL A 115 -14.24 -2.09 -1.78
N SER A 116 -14.95 -2.12 -0.65
CA SER A 116 -16.42 -2.00 -0.63
C SER A 116 -16.89 -0.68 -1.23
N ASP A 117 -16.22 0.42 -0.87
CA ASP A 117 -16.55 1.77 -1.32
C ASP A 117 -15.30 2.49 -1.85
N MET A 118 -15.42 3.08 -3.05
CA MET A 118 -14.36 3.87 -3.68
C MET A 118 -14.01 5.12 -2.87
N GLU A 119 -14.93 5.63 -2.04
CA GLU A 119 -14.63 6.74 -1.11
C GLU A 119 -13.66 6.32 0.00
N GLU A 120 -13.53 5.03 0.29
CA GLU A 120 -12.50 4.52 1.20
C GLU A 120 -11.10 4.64 0.61
N LEU A 121 -10.93 4.79 -0.71
CA LEU A 121 -9.61 5.01 -1.31
C LEU A 121 -9.17 6.47 -1.27
N LYS A 122 -10.10 7.39 -1.00
CA LYS A 122 -9.80 8.82 -0.93
C LYS A 122 -9.20 9.15 0.43
N ASP A 123 -8.10 9.90 0.40
CA ASP A 123 -7.44 10.41 1.60
C ASP A 123 -8.25 11.52 2.30
N PHE A 124 -9.15 12.17 1.57
CA PHE A 124 -10.02 13.21 2.08
C PHE A 124 -11.47 12.81 1.91
N ARG A 125 -12.28 13.05 2.94
CA ARG A 125 -13.72 12.90 2.89
C ARG A 125 -14.38 14.26 3.04
N GLU A 126 -15.12 14.65 2.01
CA GLU A 126 -15.96 15.83 2.05
C GLU A 126 -17.26 15.46 2.76
N ILE A 127 -17.54 16.12 3.88
CA ILE A 127 -18.81 15.96 4.56
C ILE A 127 -19.68 17.13 4.14
N ILE A 128 -20.69 16.80 3.35
CA ILE A 128 -21.62 17.74 2.74
C ILE A 128 -22.90 17.83 3.58
N ASP A 129 -23.50 19.02 3.59
CA ASP A 129 -24.85 19.21 4.10
C ASP A 129 -25.86 18.62 3.11
N GLU A 130 -26.66 17.66 3.58
CA GLU A 130 -27.67 16.96 2.77
C GLU A 130 -28.74 17.91 2.18
N TYR A 131 -28.96 19.08 2.79
CA TYR A 131 -30.00 20.02 2.36
C TYR A 131 -29.50 21.10 1.40
N THR A 132 -28.25 21.51 1.52
CA THR A 132 -27.67 22.61 0.71
C THR A 132 -26.67 22.13 -0.33
N GLY A 133 -26.11 20.92 -0.16
CA GLY A 133 -25.02 20.40 -0.98
C GLY A 133 -23.68 21.11 -0.74
N GLU A 134 -23.59 21.96 0.28
CA GLU A 134 -22.36 22.67 0.64
C GLU A 134 -21.43 21.77 1.47
N VAL A 135 -20.12 21.87 1.24
CA VAL A 135 -19.11 21.15 2.04
C VAL A 135 -19.04 21.80 3.42
N LEU A 136 -19.50 21.09 4.45
CA LEU A 136 -19.43 21.52 5.84
C LEU A 136 -18.01 21.39 6.39
N PHE A 137 -17.35 20.26 6.12
CA PHE A 137 -15.99 20.01 6.56
C PHE A 137 -15.26 19.00 5.68
N LEU A 138 -13.95 19.18 5.58
CA LEU A 138 -13.03 18.22 4.95
C LEU A 138 -12.38 17.39 6.06
N GLU A 139 -12.76 16.12 6.17
CA GLU A 139 -12.10 15.18 7.07
C GLU A 139 -10.81 14.67 6.41
N ASP A 140 -9.67 14.97 7.03
CA ASP A 140 -8.37 14.42 6.65
C ASP A 140 -8.17 13.04 7.30
N LYS A 141 -8.20 11.99 6.47
CA LYS A 141 -7.99 10.59 6.88
C LYS A 141 -6.51 10.21 6.88
N ARG A 142 -5.59 11.13 6.58
CA ARG A 142 -4.15 10.87 6.68
C ARG A 142 -3.71 10.94 8.13
N ALA A 143 -2.75 10.11 8.48
CA ALA A 143 -2.07 10.19 9.76
C ALA A 143 -1.27 11.49 9.85
N SER A 144 -1.09 11.97 11.09
CA SER A 144 -0.21 13.09 11.39
C SER A 144 1.19 12.84 10.87
N ASP A 145 1.83 13.91 10.43
CA ASP A 145 3.16 13.83 9.84
C ASP A 145 4.22 13.53 10.91
N PHE A 146 4.94 12.41 10.77
CA PHE A 146 5.84 11.86 11.78
C PHE A 146 6.97 12.82 12.19
N ASN A 147 7.50 13.59 11.23
CA ASN A 147 8.65 14.49 11.40
C ASN A 147 8.38 15.91 10.84
N GLY A 148 7.15 16.18 10.38
CA GLY A 148 6.80 17.43 9.69
C GLY A 148 7.47 17.61 8.32
N ASP A 149 8.03 16.53 7.74
CA ASP A 149 8.76 16.59 6.49
C ASP A 149 7.93 16.28 5.25
N ARG A 150 6.65 15.86 5.35
CA ARG A 150 5.79 15.59 4.18
C ARG A 150 5.72 16.81 3.27
N TYR A 151 5.48 17.99 3.84
CA TYR A 151 5.49 19.25 3.09
C TYR A 151 6.87 19.53 2.47
N THR A 152 7.94 19.24 3.21
CA THR A 152 9.32 19.42 2.73
C THR A 152 9.66 18.44 1.60
N MET A 153 9.18 17.20 1.66
CA MET A 153 9.35 16.17 0.64
C MET A 153 8.61 16.55 -0.63
N GLU A 154 7.34 16.94 -0.51
CA GLU A 154 6.53 17.41 -1.64
C GLU A 154 7.19 18.62 -2.31
N TYR A 155 7.72 19.57 -1.52
CA TYR A 155 8.47 20.72 -2.04
C TYR A 155 9.75 20.31 -2.79
N GLN A 156 10.44 19.26 -2.33
CA GLN A 156 11.62 18.69 -2.98
C GLN A 156 11.28 17.80 -4.18
N GLY A 157 9.99 17.58 -4.48
CA GLY A 157 9.53 16.67 -5.52
C GLY A 157 9.73 15.19 -5.17
N ILE A 158 9.95 14.88 -3.88
CA ILE A 158 10.04 13.51 -3.37
C ILE A 158 8.63 13.08 -2.98
N ASP A 159 8.16 11.98 -3.55
CA ASP A 159 6.86 11.42 -3.18
C ASP A 159 6.95 10.85 -1.74
N PRO A 160 6.25 11.44 -0.76
CA PRO A 160 6.30 10.97 0.62
C PRO A 160 5.92 9.49 0.68
N ASP A 161 4.91 9.08 -0.06
CA ASP A 161 4.38 7.73 -0.07
C ASP A 161 5.42 6.67 -0.45
N ARG A 162 6.42 7.02 -1.28
CA ARG A 162 7.51 6.12 -1.68
C ARG A 162 8.60 5.96 -0.62
N ARG A 163 8.78 6.95 0.25
CA ARG A 163 9.84 6.95 1.26
C ARG A 163 9.42 6.22 2.53
N GLY A 164 8.14 6.29 2.89
CA GLY A 164 7.62 5.74 4.13
C GLY A 164 7.84 6.68 5.34
N PRO A 165 7.07 6.48 6.43
CA PRO A 165 7.13 7.32 7.62
C PRO A 165 8.42 7.16 8.42
N PHE A 166 9.10 6.02 8.28
CA PHE A 166 10.29 5.67 9.05
C PHE A 166 11.52 5.58 8.14
N PRO A 167 12.15 6.70 7.77
CA PRO A 167 13.41 6.63 7.04
C PRO A 167 14.44 5.90 7.90
N ALA A 168 15.05 4.85 7.35
CA ALA A 168 16.23 4.24 7.94
C ALA A 168 17.25 5.38 8.20
N GLY A 169 17.59 5.58 9.47
CA GLY A 169 18.37 6.73 9.90
C GLY A 169 19.59 6.95 9.01
N VAL A 170 19.87 8.21 8.70
CA VAL A 170 21.01 8.70 7.89
C VAL A 170 22.41 8.35 8.48
N GLY A 171 22.50 7.40 9.41
CA GLY A 171 23.74 6.86 9.99
C GLY A 171 23.93 5.35 9.82
N GLY A 172 23.10 4.65 9.03
CA GLY A 172 23.26 3.23 8.74
C GLY A 172 24.05 2.98 7.46
N LEU A 173 25.19 2.29 7.59
CA LEU A 173 26.07 1.81 6.52
C LEU A 173 25.26 1.25 5.33
N ARG A 174 25.31 1.88 4.16
CA ARG A 174 24.77 1.29 2.93
C ARG A 174 25.70 0.16 2.46
N PRO A 175 25.24 -1.09 2.30
CA PRO A 175 25.99 -2.11 1.58
C PRO A 175 25.86 -1.78 0.09
N GLY A 176 26.87 -1.12 -0.49
CA GLY A 176 26.91 -0.83 -1.93
C GLY A 176 27.44 0.54 -2.34
N GLY A 177 27.80 1.42 -1.40
CA GLY A 177 28.45 2.70 -1.71
C GLY A 177 29.97 2.56 -1.82
N SER A 178 30.48 2.07 -2.95
CA SER A 178 31.91 2.16 -3.25
C SER A 178 32.30 3.63 -3.45
N MET A 179 32.95 4.21 -2.44
CA MET A 179 33.68 5.47 -2.62
C MET A 179 35.04 5.14 -3.25
N ILE A 180 35.13 5.29 -4.57
CA ILE A 180 36.40 5.49 -5.25
C ILE A 180 36.93 6.84 -4.78
N ASN A 181 38.03 6.84 -4.01
CA ASN A 181 38.73 8.04 -3.61
C ASN A 181 39.85 8.30 -4.63
N PRO A 182 39.84 9.39 -5.41
CA PRO A 182 41.02 9.80 -6.17
C PRO A 182 41.87 10.73 -5.29
N ALA A 183 42.99 10.21 -4.82
CA ALA A 183 44.15 11.00 -4.42
C ALA A 183 45.42 10.17 -4.64
#